data_AF-A0A2D4G218-F1
#
_entry.id   AF-A0A2D4G218-F1
#
_cell.length_a   1.000
_cell.length_b   1.000
_cell.length_c   1.000
_cell.angle_alpha   90.00
_cell.angle_beta   90.00
_cell.angle_gamma   90.00
#
_symmetry.space_group_name_H-M   'P 1'
#
loop_
_entity.id
_entity.type
_entity.pdbx_description
1 polymer ?
#
loop_
_entity_poly.entity_id
_entity_poly.type
_entity_poly.pdbx_seq_one_letter_code
_entity_poly.pdbx_strand_id
1 'polypeptide(L)'
;MYLDKFDEEGKYILFRCLLKTSNHSGVEGHIIQNIKNQIDLSLKREEGSKFFTGLQLISLLDMVLSLPEGAETDLLQHSDRIMASLNLLRYLLIKDNEDDNKTCIWTELYKIERNFLKPLHTGLNMSRAHYEAEIKRKKENKIGPHDSKKTCSQLIAKAKMSGITKDMELQALHSALFTFDLMESVLARVEELIENKGCN
;
A
#
# COMPACT_ATOMS: atom_id res chain seq x y z
N MET A 1 -1.18 -14.78 20.79
CA MET A 1 -1.65 -15.10 19.43
C MET A 1 -0.87 -16.33 18.93
N TYR A 2 -1.37 -17.17 18.01
CA TYR A 2 -0.68 -18.43 17.64
C TYR A 2 0.76 -18.24 17.11
N LEU A 3 1.07 -17.04 16.60
CA LEU A 3 2.40 -16.61 16.17
C LEU A 3 3.46 -16.61 17.29
N ASP A 4 3.06 -16.39 18.54
CA ASP A 4 3.99 -16.31 19.67
C ASP A 4 4.57 -17.67 20.06
N LYS A 5 3.99 -18.77 19.53
CA LYS A 5 4.44 -20.14 19.77
C LYS A 5 5.64 -20.54 18.89
N PHE A 6 5.92 -19.78 17.84
CA PHE A 6 7.02 -20.05 16.92
C PHE A 6 8.28 -19.30 17.36
N ASP A 7 9.43 -19.93 17.14
CA ASP A 7 10.73 -19.27 17.20
C ASP A 7 10.92 -18.31 16.00
N GLU A 8 12.06 -17.62 15.94
CA GLU A 8 12.31 -16.63 14.89
C GLU A 8 12.32 -17.25 13.48
N GLU A 9 12.94 -18.42 13.33
CA GLU A 9 12.97 -19.14 12.06
C GLU A 9 11.56 -19.56 11.62
N GLY A 10 10.78 -20.16 12.54
CA GLY A 10 9.41 -20.56 12.28
C GLY A 10 8.53 -19.38 11.88
N LYS A 11 8.68 -18.23 12.56
CA LYS A 11 7.98 -16.98 12.18
C LYS A 11 8.39 -16.49 10.80
N TYR A 12 9.69 -16.48 10.49
CA TYR A 12 10.21 -16.05 9.19
C TYR A 12 9.63 -16.91 8.06
N ILE A 13 9.70 -18.24 8.19
CA ILE A 13 9.15 -19.18 7.21
C ILE A 13 7.63 -18.98 7.06
N LEU A 14 6.92 -18.84 8.17
CA LEU A 14 5.47 -18.65 8.17
C LEU A 14 5.09 -17.34 7.47
N PHE A 15 5.77 -16.23 7.75
CA PHE A 15 5.50 -14.96 7.08
C PHE A 15 5.73 -15.05 5.59
N ARG A 16 6.83 -15.67 5.14
CA ARG A 16 7.08 -15.88 3.71
C ARG A 16 6.03 -16.75 3.05
N CYS A 17 5.56 -17.79 3.73
CA CYS A 17 4.48 -18.65 3.23
C CYS A 17 3.20 -17.83 3.07
N LEU A 18 2.78 -17.15 4.13
CA LEU A 18 1.54 -16.40 4.14
C LEU A 18 1.54 -15.24 3.13
N LEU A 19 2.65 -14.53 2.96
CA LEU A 19 2.77 -13.48 1.93
C LEU A 19 2.66 -14.04 0.50
N LYS A 20 3.00 -15.31 0.26
CA LYS A 20 2.86 -15.94 -1.07
C LYS A 20 1.47 -16.49 -1.33
N THR A 21 0.79 -16.96 -0.27
CA THR A 21 -0.47 -17.71 -0.42
C THR A 21 -1.70 -16.88 -0.10
N SER A 22 -1.54 -15.74 0.57
CA SER A 22 -2.67 -14.86 0.90
C SER A 22 -3.03 -13.99 -0.29
N ASN A 23 -4.32 -13.95 -0.63
CA ASN A 23 -4.86 -13.08 -1.68
C ASN A 23 -5.74 -11.95 -1.10
N HIS A 24 -5.54 -11.61 0.17
CA HIS A 24 -6.33 -10.60 0.87
C HIS A 24 -5.42 -9.52 1.46
N SER A 25 -5.53 -8.30 0.93
CA SER A 25 -4.66 -7.16 1.28
C SER A 25 -4.65 -6.83 2.78
N GLY A 26 -5.79 -6.91 3.45
CA GLY A 26 -5.86 -6.75 4.92
C GLY A 26 -5.10 -7.82 5.72
N VAL A 27 -5.06 -9.08 5.24
CA VAL A 27 -4.30 -10.16 5.90
C VAL A 27 -2.81 -9.97 5.65
N GLU A 28 -2.42 -9.64 4.42
CA GLU A 28 -1.05 -9.29 4.06
C GLU A 28 -0.56 -8.08 4.89
N GLY A 29 -1.38 -7.04 5.02
CA GLY A 29 -1.09 -5.88 5.87
C GLY A 29 -0.89 -6.25 7.34
N HIS A 30 -1.69 -7.16 7.88
CA HIS A 30 -1.50 -7.69 9.24
C HIS A 30 -0.19 -8.47 9.39
N ILE A 31 0.19 -9.27 8.38
CA ILE A 31 1.47 -9.99 8.38
C ILE A 31 2.64 -9.01 8.36
N ILE A 32 2.58 -7.98 7.52
CA ILE A 32 3.60 -6.92 7.44
C ILE A 32 3.76 -6.20 8.79
N GLN A 33 2.67 -5.94 9.49
CA GLN A 33 2.72 -5.36 10.84
C GLN A 33 3.38 -6.32 11.85
N ASN A 34 3.21 -7.63 11.73
CA ASN A 34 3.91 -8.60 12.58
C ASN A 34 5.42 -8.68 12.22
N ILE A 35 5.77 -8.56 10.94
CA ILE A 35 7.17 -8.45 10.50
C ILE A 35 7.82 -7.22 11.13
N LYS A 36 7.18 -6.05 11.08
CA LYS A 36 7.66 -4.82 11.74
C LYS A 36 7.94 -5.06 13.22
N ASN A 37 7.06 -5.77 13.91
CA ASN A 37 7.23 -6.07 15.34
C ASN A 37 8.44 -6.99 15.59
N GLN A 38 8.68 -7.99 14.74
CA GLN A 38 9.88 -8.84 14.89
C GLN A 38 11.17 -8.06 14.60
N ILE A 39 11.16 -7.16 13.62
CA ILE A 39 12.31 -6.26 13.34
C ILE A 39 12.58 -5.36 14.55
N ASP A 40 11.55 -4.72 15.11
CA ASP A 40 11.69 -3.85 16.29
C ASP A 40 12.28 -4.59 17.51
N LEU A 41 11.83 -5.83 17.74
CA LEU A 41 12.40 -6.68 18.78
C LEU A 41 13.86 -7.05 18.49
N SER A 42 14.19 -7.31 17.23
CA SER A 42 15.54 -7.72 16.81
C SER A 42 16.54 -6.59 16.91
N LEU A 43 16.16 -5.36 16.55
CA LEU A 43 17.00 -4.17 16.66
C LEU A 43 17.32 -3.77 18.11
N LYS A 44 16.49 -4.20 19.08
CA LYS A 44 16.70 -3.95 20.50
C LYS A 44 17.60 -4.98 21.19
N ARG A 45 17.93 -6.10 20.54
CA ARG A 45 18.79 -7.15 21.11
C ARG A 45 20.25 -6.89 20.75
N GLU A 46 21.15 -7.09 21.70
CA GLU A 46 22.61 -6.99 21.46
C GLU A 46 23.09 -8.03 20.46
N GLU A 47 22.59 -9.27 20.56
CA GLU A 47 22.95 -10.37 19.64
C GLU A 47 22.29 -10.24 18.25
N GLY A 48 21.33 -9.32 18.08
CA GLY A 48 20.54 -9.15 16.86
C GLY A 48 19.56 -10.30 16.58
N SER A 49 19.18 -10.46 15.31
CA SER A 49 18.42 -11.61 14.79
C SER A 49 19.04 -12.11 13.49
N LYS A 50 19.04 -13.43 13.26
CA LYS A 50 19.50 -13.98 11.98
C LYS A 50 18.49 -13.82 10.85
N PHE A 51 17.21 -13.60 11.17
CA PHE A 51 16.10 -13.66 10.22
C PHE A 51 15.45 -12.29 9.97
N PHE A 52 15.49 -11.40 10.96
CA PHE A 52 14.83 -10.08 10.91
C PHE A 52 15.83 -8.91 10.91
N THR A 53 17.09 -9.17 10.54
CA THR A 53 18.08 -8.17 10.14
C THR A 53 18.89 -8.70 8.95
N GLY A 54 19.77 -7.88 8.39
CA GLY A 54 20.66 -8.25 7.29
C GLY A 54 19.94 -8.78 6.04
N LEU A 55 20.65 -9.60 5.26
CA LEU A 55 20.16 -10.09 3.95
C LEU A 55 18.92 -11.00 4.04
N GLN A 56 18.70 -11.69 5.16
CA GLN A 56 17.49 -12.49 5.34
C GLN A 56 16.25 -11.60 5.44
N LEU A 57 16.36 -10.46 6.13
CA LEU A 57 15.33 -9.45 6.16
C LEU A 57 15.10 -8.88 4.75
N ILE A 58 16.14 -8.56 3.99
CA ILE A 58 16.00 -8.06 2.61
C ILE A 58 15.20 -9.02 1.73
N SER A 59 15.47 -10.32 1.79
CA SER A 59 14.71 -11.34 1.08
C SER A 59 13.22 -11.36 1.44
N LEU A 60 12.87 -11.01 2.69
CA LEU A 60 11.49 -10.85 3.13
C LEU A 60 10.90 -9.51 2.65
N LEU A 61 11.67 -8.43 2.70
CA LEU A 61 11.27 -7.10 2.24
C LEU A 61 11.01 -7.06 0.73
N ASP A 62 11.76 -7.83 -0.07
CA ASP A 62 11.50 -7.98 -1.51
C ASP A 62 10.06 -8.47 -1.81
N MET A 63 9.44 -9.19 -0.88
CA MET A 63 8.06 -9.68 -1.01
C MET A 63 7.04 -8.65 -0.51
N VAL A 64 7.44 -7.83 0.46
CA VAL A 64 6.58 -6.80 1.06
C VAL A 64 6.54 -5.55 0.18
N LEU A 65 7.71 -5.06 -0.23
CA LEU A 65 7.94 -3.86 -1.03
C LEU A 65 7.85 -4.20 -2.53
N SER A 66 6.72 -4.76 -2.93
CA SER A 66 6.46 -5.14 -4.33
C SER A 66 5.03 -4.81 -4.72
N LEU A 67 4.85 -4.35 -5.95
CA LEU A 67 3.55 -4.17 -6.58
C LEU A 67 3.32 -5.32 -7.60
N PRO A 68 2.26 -6.13 -7.50
CA PRO A 68 2.06 -7.31 -8.35
C PRO A 68 2.09 -6.99 -9.85
N GLU A 69 1.49 -5.88 -10.28
CA GLU A 69 1.48 -5.41 -11.67
C GLU A 69 2.26 -4.09 -11.84
N GLY A 70 3.19 -3.78 -10.93
CA GLY A 70 3.93 -2.52 -10.97
C GLY A 70 2.98 -1.32 -10.91
N ALA A 71 3.16 -0.35 -11.81
CA ALA A 71 2.34 0.87 -11.86
C ALA A 71 0.87 0.62 -12.23
N GLU A 72 0.52 -0.55 -12.78
CA GLU A 72 -0.85 -0.90 -13.17
C GLU A 72 -1.64 -1.60 -12.05
N THR A 73 -1.01 -1.84 -10.90
CA THR A 73 -1.64 -2.47 -9.73
C THR A 73 -2.90 -1.71 -9.31
N ASP A 74 -3.99 -2.42 -9.01
CA ASP A 74 -5.17 -1.82 -8.39
C ASP A 74 -4.84 -1.36 -6.95
N LEU A 75 -4.52 -0.08 -6.82
CA LEU A 75 -4.09 0.50 -5.56
C LEU A 75 -5.18 0.47 -4.49
N LEU A 76 -6.46 0.51 -4.85
CA LEU A 76 -7.55 0.44 -3.88
C LEU A 76 -7.70 -0.97 -3.32
N GLN A 77 -7.66 -1.99 -4.20
CA GLN A 77 -7.72 -3.39 -3.79
C GLN A 77 -6.53 -3.76 -2.87
N HIS A 78 -5.35 -3.22 -3.17
CA HIS A 78 -4.13 -3.47 -2.41
C HIS A 78 -3.82 -2.43 -1.33
N SER A 79 -4.77 -1.56 -1.00
CA SER A 79 -4.53 -0.38 -0.16
C SER A 79 -3.98 -0.69 1.22
N ASP A 80 -4.57 -1.65 1.93
CA ASP A 80 -4.10 -2.08 3.25
C ASP A 80 -2.65 -2.58 3.23
N ARG A 81 -2.31 -3.39 2.22
CA ARG A 81 -0.95 -3.94 2.05
C ARG A 81 0.05 -2.84 1.71
N ILE A 82 -0.28 -1.95 0.77
CA ILE A 82 0.59 -0.85 0.35
C ILE A 82 0.86 0.09 1.52
N MET A 83 -0.19 0.47 2.27
CA MET A 83 -0.05 1.31 3.46
C MET A 83 0.80 0.65 4.54
N ALA A 84 0.62 -0.65 4.80
CA ALA A 84 1.47 -1.37 5.74
C ALA A 84 2.94 -1.42 5.29
N SER A 85 3.16 -1.60 3.98
CA SER A 85 4.50 -1.64 3.36
C SER A 85 5.22 -0.30 3.46
N LEU A 86 4.55 0.80 3.11
CA LEU A 86 5.07 2.16 3.27
C LEU A 86 5.38 2.48 4.73
N ASN A 87 4.51 2.11 5.66
CA ASN A 87 4.74 2.33 7.09
C ASN A 87 5.91 1.51 7.65
N LEU A 88 6.11 0.28 7.14
CA LEU A 88 7.28 -0.53 7.48
C LEU A 88 8.56 0.14 6.96
N LEU A 89 8.59 0.56 5.70
CA LEU A 89 9.75 1.24 5.13
C LEU A 89 10.06 2.54 5.87
N ARG A 90 9.04 3.36 6.15
CA ARG A 90 9.17 4.57 6.98
C ARG A 90 9.75 4.25 8.35
N TYR A 91 9.32 3.16 9.00
CA TYR A 91 9.86 2.75 10.29
C TYR A 91 11.35 2.38 10.19
N LEU A 92 11.73 1.59 9.17
CA LEU A 92 13.11 1.17 8.95
C LEU A 92 14.05 2.37 8.76
N LEU A 93 13.67 3.33 7.91
CA LEU A 93 14.45 4.54 7.65
C LEU A 93 14.60 5.46 8.88
N ILE A 94 13.66 5.39 9.83
CA ILE A 94 13.75 6.16 11.08
C ILE A 94 14.59 5.43 12.13
N LYS A 95 14.55 4.09 12.14
CA LYS A 95 15.09 3.28 13.24
C LYS A 95 16.47 2.70 12.97
N ASP A 96 16.76 2.32 11.74
CA ASP A 96 18.08 1.82 11.39
C ASP A 96 19.03 3.00 11.14
N ASN A 97 20.15 3.02 11.84
CA ASN A 97 21.19 4.02 11.60
C ASN A 97 21.93 3.65 10.30
N GLU A 98 22.19 4.62 9.42
CA GLU A 98 22.90 4.40 8.16
C GLU A 98 24.35 3.92 8.32
N ASP A 99 25.05 4.38 9.36
CA ASP A 99 26.44 3.97 9.63
C ASP A 99 26.54 2.51 10.11
N ASP A 100 25.51 2.04 10.82
CA ASP A 100 25.41 0.67 11.36
C ASP A 100 24.75 -0.28 10.35
N ASN A 101 23.69 0.21 9.70
CA ASN A 101 22.91 -0.43 8.63
C ASN A 101 22.59 -1.89 8.92
N LYS A 102 22.11 -2.16 10.14
CA LYS A 102 21.84 -3.52 10.63
C LYS A 102 20.80 -4.24 9.79
N THR A 103 19.85 -3.51 9.23
CA THR A 103 18.78 -4.07 8.40
C THR A 103 19.18 -4.23 6.93
N CYS A 104 20.32 -3.68 6.53
CA CYS A 104 20.75 -3.51 5.14
C CYS A 104 19.82 -2.64 4.28
N ILE A 105 18.88 -1.91 4.89
CA ILE A 105 17.89 -1.11 4.15
C ILE A 105 18.55 0.00 3.34
N TRP A 106 19.60 0.62 3.88
CA TRP A 106 20.32 1.72 3.24
C TRP A 106 21.08 1.23 2.00
N THR A 107 21.64 0.03 2.05
CA THR A 107 22.34 -0.59 0.91
C THR A 107 21.37 -0.92 -0.24
N GLU A 108 20.16 -1.36 0.09
CA GLU A 108 19.18 -1.82 -0.89
C GLU A 108 18.24 -0.70 -1.38
N LEU A 109 18.47 0.54 -0.97
CA LEU A 109 17.55 1.64 -1.21
C LEU A 109 17.30 1.89 -2.70
N TYR A 110 18.35 1.85 -3.53
CA TYR A 110 18.24 1.99 -4.99
C TYR A 110 17.28 0.94 -5.61
N LYS A 111 17.33 -0.29 -5.12
CA LYS A 111 16.47 -1.38 -5.57
C LYS A 111 15.01 -1.13 -5.16
N ILE A 112 14.80 -0.66 -3.93
CA ILE A 112 13.48 -0.32 -3.40
C ILE A 112 12.86 0.86 -4.16
N GLU A 113 13.63 1.91 -4.40
CA GLU A 113 13.21 3.05 -5.20
C GLU A 113 12.76 2.61 -6.60
N ARG A 114 13.59 1.81 -7.27
CA ARG A 114 13.33 1.36 -8.63
C ARG A 114 12.12 0.42 -8.73
N ASN A 115 11.98 -0.51 -7.80
CA ASN A 115 11.02 -1.61 -7.93
C ASN A 115 9.70 -1.35 -7.20
N PHE A 116 9.66 -0.42 -6.25
CA PHE A 116 8.48 -0.14 -5.43
C PHE A 116 8.07 1.33 -5.48
N LEU A 117 8.94 2.27 -5.08
CA LEU A 117 8.55 3.68 -4.90
C LEU A 117 8.21 4.36 -6.23
N LYS A 118 9.07 4.24 -7.25
CA LYS A 118 8.82 4.83 -8.58
C LYS A 118 7.56 4.25 -9.23
N PRO A 119 7.36 2.92 -9.30
CA PRO A 119 6.11 2.36 -9.80
C PRO A 119 4.88 2.80 -9.02
N LEU A 120 4.98 2.92 -7.68
CA LEU A 120 3.87 3.40 -6.85
C LEU A 120 3.51 4.86 -7.16
N HIS A 121 4.49 5.72 -7.31
CA HIS A 121 4.29 7.12 -7.70
C HIS A 121 3.60 7.21 -9.07
N THR A 122 4.04 6.42 -10.06
CA THR A 122 3.38 6.35 -11.36
C THR A 122 1.94 5.84 -11.25
N GLY A 123 1.70 4.78 -10.49
CA GLY A 123 0.36 4.22 -10.27
C GLY A 123 -0.59 5.19 -9.58
N LEU A 124 -0.12 5.96 -8.60
CA LEU A 124 -0.90 7.00 -7.92
C LEU A 124 -1.31 8.09 -8.89
N ASN A 125 -0.39 8.59 -9.72
CA ASN A 125 -0.69 9.61 -10.73
C ASN A 125 -1.72 9.13 -11.76
N MET A 126 -1.53 7.90 -12.27
CA MET A 126 -2.46 7.30 -13.23
C MET A 126 -3.85 7.10 -12.61
N SER A 127 -3.91 6.56 -11.40
CA SER A 127 -5.16 6.29 -10.68
C SER A 127 -5.90 7.59 -10.36
N ARG A 128 -5.20 8.61 -9.85
CA ARG A 128 -5.77 9.93 -9.56
C ARG A 128 -6.39 10.54 -10.82
N ALA A 129 -5.63 10.62 -11.91
CA ALA A 129 -6.11 11.18 -13.17
C ALA A 129 -7.36 10.44 -13.70
N HIS A 130 -7.40 9.11 -13.57
CA HIS A 130 -8.56 8.31 -13.95
C HIS A 130 -9.80 8.66 -13.13
N TYR A 131 -9.68 8.69 -11.80
CA TYR A 131 -10.81 8.94 -10.90
C TYR A 131 -11.29 10.41 -10.98
N GLU A 132 -10.40 11.37 -11.15
CA GLU A 132 -10.76 12.78 -11.36
C GLU A 132 -11.51 12.98 -12.68
N ALA A 133 -11.06 12.34 -13.77
CA ALA A 133 -11.77 12.35 -15.05
C ALA A 133 -13.16 11.69 -14.94
N GLU A 134 -13.28 10.59 -14.19
CA GLU A 134 -14.54 9.91 -13.91
C GLU A 134 -15.52 10.84 -13.17
N ILE A 135 -15.06 11.53 -12.12
CA ILE A 135 -15.86 12.50 -11.37
C ILE A 135 -16.32 13.64 -12.27
N LYS A 136 -15.42 14.21 -13.07
CA LYS A 136 -15.74 15.30 -14.02
C LYS A 136 -16.81 14.86 -15.01
N ARG A 137 -16.63 13.69 -15.64
CA ARG A 137 -17.60 13.11 -16.59
C ARG A 137 -18.97 12.88 -15.94
N LYS A 138 -19.02 12.38 -14.71
CA LYS A 138 -20.28 12.17 -13.99
C LYS A 138 -20.96 13.49 -13.60
N LYS A 139 -20.20 14.55 -13.30
CA LYS A 139 -20.73 15.90 -13.03
C LYS A 139 -21.25 16.58 -14.29
N GLU A 140 -20.56 16.49 -15.41
CA GLU A 140 -21.00 17.10 -16.69
C GLU A 140 -22.26 16.42 -17.26
N ASN A 141 -22.40 15.10 -17.06
CA ASN A 141 -23.64 14.37 -17.33
C ASN A 141 -24.83 14.77 -16.42
N LYS A 142 -24.63 15.62 -15.39
CA LYS A 142 -25.73 16.27 -14.65
C LYS A 142 -26.25 17.54 -15.35
N ILE A 143 -25.52 18.10 -16.33
CA ILE A 143 -25.81 19.42 -16.97
C ILE A 143 -26.34 19.28 -18.42
N GLY A 144 -26.32 18.07 -19.00
CA GLY A 144 -26.90 17.80 -20.33
C GLY A 144 -28.42 18.07 -20.37
N PRO A 145 -28.95 18.62 -21.48
CA PRO A 145 -30.33 19.08 -21.57
C PRO A 145 -31.31 17.95 -21.29
N HIS A 146 -32.41 18.30 -20.62
CA HIS A 146 -33.60 17.49 -20.38
C HIS A 146 -33.91 16.54 -21.55
N ASP A 147 -33.42 15.30 -21.46
CA ASP A 147 -33.78 14.25 -22.41
C ASP A 147 -35.17 13.74 -22.01
N SER A 148 -36.14 14.51 -22.46
CA SER A 148 -37.57 14.33 -22.30
C SER A 148 -38.03 13.17 -23.17
N LYS A 149 -37.77 11.94 -22.72
CA LYS A 149 -38.57 10.72 -22.95
C LYS A 149 -37.88 9.50 -22.31
N LYS A 150 -37.90 9.42 -20.99
CA LYS A 150 -37.80 8.11 -20.30
C LYS A 150 -39.19 7.75 -19.80
N THR A 151 -39.78 6.73 -20.42
CA THR A 151 -41.09 6.19 -20.05
C THR A 151 -41.06 5.77 -18.57
N CYS A 152 -42.14 6.05 -17.84
CA CYS A 152 -42.29 5.77 -16.40
C CYS A 152 -41.83 4.34 -16.01
N SER A 153 -42.00 3.38 -16.91
CA SER A 153 -41.57 1.97 -16.79
C SER A 153 -40.05 1.80 -16.63
N GLN A 154 -39.21 2.62 -17.29
CA GLN A 154 -37.74 2.56 -17.20
C GLN A 154 -37.21 3.16 -15.89
N LEU A 155 -37.92 4.14 -15.31
CA LEU A 155 -37.55 4.73 -14.03
C LEU A 155 -37.84 3.77 -12.87
N ILE A 156 -38.95 3.03 -12.93
CA ILE A 156 -39.33 2.05 -11.91
C ILE A 156 -38.42 0.81 -11.95
N ALA A 157 -38.01 0.36 -13.15
CA ALA A 157 -37.06 -0.75 -13.29
C ALA A 157 -35.65 -0.39 -12.78
N LYS A 158 -35.18 0.85 -13.04
CA LYS A 158 -33.86 1.30 -12.57
C LYS A 158 -33.85 1.58 -11.06
N ALA A 159 -34.95 2.07 -10.49
CA ALA A 159 -35.10 2.26 -9.06
C ALA A 159 -35.21 0.94 -8.27
N LYS A 160 -35.70 -0.15 -8.90
CA LYS A 160 -35.78 -1.48 -8.28
C LYS A 160 -34.51 -2.32 -8.38
N MET A 161 -33.52 -1.93 -9.20
CA MET A 161 -32.37 -2.80 -9.52
C MET A 161 -31.00 -2.32 -8.99
N SER A 162 -30.88 -1.10 -8.45
CA SER A 162 -29.62 -0.66 -7.85
C SER A 162 -29.88 0.29 -6.69
N GLY A 163 -29.78 -0.20 -5.45
CA GLY A 163 -29.85 0.62 -4.23
C GLY A 163 -28.72 1.64 -4.08
N ILE A 164 -27.87 1.80 -5.11
CA ILE A 164 -26.80 2.80 -5.18
C ILE A 164 -27.33 3.99 -5.98
N THR A 165 -27.44 5.15 -5.33
CA THR A 165 -27.77 6.41 -6.00
C THR A 165 -26.53 6.98 -6.69
N LYS A 166 -26.72 7.84 -7.70
CA LYS A 166 -25.59 8.53 -8.37
C LYS A 166 -24.70 9.32 -7.42
N ASP A 167 -25.25 9.81 -6.31
CA ASP A 167 -24.49 10.55 -5.31
C ASP A 167 -23.64 9.61 -4.45
N MET A 168 -24.12 8.39 -4.17
CA MET A 168 -23.30 7.34 -3.53
C MET A 168 -22.12 6.91 -4.42
N GLU A 169 -22.31 6.83 -5.74
CA GLU A 169 -21.21 6.55 -6.67
C GLU A 169 -20.15 7.66 -6.67
N LEU A 170 -20.57 8.93 -6.69
CA LEU A 170 -19.66 10.08 -6.60
C LEU A 170 -18.91 10.09 -5.27
N GLN A 171 -19.58 9.75 -4.17
CA GLN A 171 -18.94 9.64 -2.87
C GLN A 171 -17.88 8.53 -2.85
N ALA A 172 -18.16 7.37 -3.45
CA ALA A 172 -17.18 6.28 -3.55
C ALA A 172 -15.92 6.70 -4.34
N LEU A 173 -16.08 7.44 -5.44
CA LEU A 173 -14.94 7.98 -6.20
C LEU A 173 -14.13 8.99 -5.37
N HIS A 174 -14.80 9.84 -4.59
CA HIS A 174 -14.12 10.75 -3.68
C HIS A 174 -13.38 10.00 -2.56
N SER A 175 -13.98 8.94 -2.00
CA SER A 175 -13.30 8.08 -1.02
C SER A 175 -12.03 7.45 -1.59
N ALA A 176 -12.05 7.02 -2.86
CA ALA A 176 -10.85 6.52 -3.53
C ALA A 176 -9.75 7.58 -3.63
N LEU A 177 -10.09 8.82 -3.98
CA LEU A 177 -9.11 9.91 -4.01
C LEU A 177 -8.47 10.17 -2.63
N PHE A 178 -9.25 10.12 -1.55
CA PHE A 178 -8.69 10.24 -0.20
C PHE A 178 -7.75 9.09 0.17
N THR A 179 -8.04 7.87 -0.29
CA THR A 179 -7.12 6.75 -0.13
C THR A 179 -5.80 6.99 -0.86
N PHE A 180 -5.83 7.54 -2.08
CA PHE A 180 -4.63 7.92 -2.81
C PHE A 180 -3.86 9.04 -2.11
N ASP A 181 -4.55 10.08 -1.62
CA ASP A 181 -3.93 11.17 -0.85
C ASP A 181 -3.21 10.65 0.40
N LEU A 182 -3.82 9.68 1.10
CA LEU A 182 -3.21 9.06 2.27
C LEU A 182 -1.92 8.31 1.89
N MET A 183 -1.95 7.50 0.84
CA MET A 183 -0.76 6.80 0.35
C MET A 183 0.35 7.76 -0.05
N GLU A 184 0.00 8.79 -0.83
CA GLU A 184 0.94 9.80 -1.32
C GLU A 184 1.57 10.57 -0.16
N SER A 185 0.81 10.90 0.89
CA SER A 185 1.35 11.57 2.07
C SER A 185 2.42 10.74 2.80
N VAL A 186 2.24 9.41 2.88
CA VAL A 186 3.23 8.53 3.51
C VAL A 186 4.42 8.29 2.59
N LEU A 187 4.18 8.14 1.28
CA LEU A 187 5.22 8.02 0.26
C LEU A 187 6.14 9.24 0.27
N ALA A 188 5.58 10.46 0.21
CA ALA A 188 6.34 11.71 0.30
C ALA A 188 7.18 11.77 1.58
N ARG A 189 6.64 11.30 2.71
CA ARG A 189 7.40 11.23 3.97
C ARG A 189 8.54 10.22 3.93
N VAL A 190 8.39 9.10 3.21
CA VAL A 190 9.46 8.13 2.98
C VAL A 190 10.57 8.76 2.15
N GLU A 191 10.22 9.44 1.05
CA GLU A 191 11.18 10.11 0.17
C GLU A 191 11.92 11.24 0.90
N GLU A 192 11.23 12.04 1.70
CA GLU A 192 11.85 13.08 2.53
C GLU A 192 12.87 12.49 3.54
N LEU A 193 12.61 11.30 4.09
CA LEU A 193 13.55 10.62 4.98
C LEU A 193 14.80 10.13 4.25
N ILE A 194 14.65 9.71 2.99
CA ILE A 194 15.75 9.31 2.12
C ILE A 194 16.62 10.52 1.79
N GLU A 195 16.00 11.61 1.34
CA GLU A 195 16.71 12.83 0.92
C GLU A 195 17.46 13.52 2.08
N ASN A 196 16.83 13.62 3.26
CA ASN A 196 17.43 14.27 4.42
C ASN A 196 18.66 13.54 4.98
N LYS A 197 18.86 12.28 4.62
CA LYS A 197 19.96 11.44 5.11
C LYS A 197 21.13 11.35 4.13
N GLY A 198 20.86 11.41 2.82
CA GLY A 198 21.90 11.49 1.78
C GLY A 198 22.68 12.82 1.70
N CYS A 199 22.42 13.79 2.58
CA CYS A 199 23.07 15.12 2.61
C CYS A 199 24.02 15.34 3.80
N ASN A 200 24.37 14.32 4.59
CA ASN A 200 25.38 14.42 5.66
C ASN A 200 26.67 13.69 5.32
#